data_AF-A5G0X1-F1
#
_entry.id   AF-A5G0X1-F1
#
_cell.length_a   1.000
_cell.length_b   1.000
_cell.length_c   1.000
_cell.angle_alpha   90.00
_cell.angle_beta   90.00
_cell.angle_gamma   90.00
#
_symmetry.space_group_name_H-M   'P 1'
#
loop_
_entity.id
_entity.type
_entity.pdbx_description
1 polymer ?
#
loop_
_entity_poly.entity_id
_entity_poly.type
_entity_poly.pdbx_seq_one_letter_code
_entity_poly.pdbx_strand_id
1 'polypeptide(L)'
;MNRRHTLKAAMASAAAIVAPAVATAAGNPDAELIAMCDRFVLLQAEYEAAYKVPDLTIETEERIDAQTAPLEAETQDLLDRITRMKAETASGVAAIARAAHAYADSRELDPTNERLYLCDRLNALLIRDAGRLA
;
A
#
# COMPACT_ATOMS: atom_id res chain seq x y z
N MET A 1 38.91 0.89 -28.13
CA MET A 1 37.55 1.42 -27.84
C MET A 1 36.53 0.40 -28.34
N ASN A 2 35.84 -0.32 -27.44
CA ASN A 2 34.45 -0.80 -27.61
C ASN A 2 33.98 -1.57 -26.36
N ARG A 3 33.58 -0.81 -25.33
CA ARG A 3 33.00 -1.28 -24.05
C ARG A 3 31.49 -1.52 -24.19
N ARG A 4 31.04 -2.32 -25.16
CA ARG A 4 29.59 -2.48 -25.44
C ARG A 4 29.08 -3.92 -25.51
N HIS A 5 29.89 -4.92 -25.15
CA HIS A 5 29.46 -6.33 -25.19
C HIS A 5 29.30 -7.02 -23.84
N THR A 6 29.41 -6.31 -22.71
CA THR A 6 29.27 -6.90 -21.36
C THR A 6 27.92 -6.67 -20.66
N LEU A 7 26.92 -6.08 -21.34
CA LEU A 7 25.59 -5.79 -20.75
C LEU A 7 24.45 -6.63 -21.36
N LYS A 8 24.73 -7.86 -21.79
CA LYS A 8 23.70 -8.78 -22.34
C LYS A 8 23.51 -10.09 -21.56
N ALA A 9 24.08 -10.20 -20.36
CA ALA A 9 24.02 -11.41 -19.53
C ALA A 9 23.27 -11.24 -18.20
N ALA A 10 22.53 -10.15 -18.00
CA ALA A 10 21.79 -9.89 -16.74
C ALA A 10 20.26 -9.91 -16.90
N MET A 11 19.71 -10.37 -18.04
CA MET A 11 18.26 -10.46 -18.27
C MET A 11 17.77 -11.90 -18.53
N ALA A 12 18.43 -12.89 -17.94
CA ALA A 12 18.06 -14.29 -18.08
C ALA A 12 17.97 -15.00 -16.73
N SER A 13 17.31 -14.40 -15.75
CA SER A 13 16.88 -15.08 -14.52
C SER A 13 15.97 -14.17 -13.69
N ALA A 14 14.79 -13.88 -14.22
CA ALA A 14 13.67 -13.38 -13.44
C ALA A 14 12.34 -13.93 -13.97
N ALA A 15 12.33 -15.19 -14.40
CA ALA A 15 11.13 -16.01 -14.28
C ALA A 15 11.12 -16.57 -12.84
N ALA A 16 11.07 -15.68 -11.86
CA ALA A 16 10.72 -16.06 -10.51
C ALA A 16 9.23 -16.43 -10.59
N ILE A 17 9.03 -17.74 -10.63
CA ILE A 17 7.80 -18.47 -10.34
C ILE A 17 6.84 -17.57 -9.56
N VAL A 18 5.75 -17.17 -10.21
CA VAL A 18 4.55 -16.69 -9.51
C VAL A 18 4.07 -17.88 -8.71
N ALA A 19 4.63 -18.05 -7.51
CA ALA A 19 4.07 -18.97 -6.53
C ALA A 19 2.62 -18.50 -6.32
N PRO A 20 1.63 -19.41 -6.38
CA PRO A 20 0.25 -19.00 -6.19
C PRO A 20 0.15 -18.44 -4.77
N ALA A 21 -0.14 -17.15 -4.66
CA ALA A 21 -0.41 -16.44 -3.40
C ALA A 21 -1.50 -17.15 -2.55
N VAL A 22 -2.24 -18.07 -3.16
CA VAL A 22 -3.25 -18.94 -2.55
C VAL A 22 -2.63 -19.99 -1.60
N ALA A 23 -1.40 -20.48 -1.86
CA ALA A 23 -0.79 -21.51 -1.01
C ALA A 23 -0.16 -20.96 0.28
N THR A 24 0.27 -19.70 0.28
CA THR A 24 0.78 -18.99 1.47
C THR A 24 -0.33 -18.63 2.46
N ALA A 25 -1.59 -18.58 2.04
CA ALA A 25 -2.72 -18.30 2.91
C ALA A 25 -3.09 -19.48 3.83
N ALA A 26 -2.79 -20.72 3.44
CA ALA A 26 -3.24 -21.93 4.15
C ALA A 26 -2.51 -22.20 5.49
N GLY A 27 -1.56 -21.35 5.90
CA GLY A 27 -0.84 -21.51 7.17
C GLY A 27 -0.17 -20.25 7.73
N ASN A 28 -0.35 -19.09 7.10
CA ASN A 28 0.18 -17.83 7.64
C ASN A 28 -0.86 -17.18 8.56
N PRO A 29 -0.57 -16.98 9.86
CA PRO A 29 -1.51 -16.31 10.79
C PRO A 29 -1.86 -14.87 10.36
N ASP A 30 -1.03 -14.23 9.53
CA ASP A 30 -1.25 -12.87 9.01
C ASP A 30 -1.90 -12.84 7.63
N ALA A 31 -2.40 -13.97 7.09
CA ALA A 31 -2.91 -14.02 5.72
C ALA A 31 -4.03 -12.98 5.44
N GLU A 32 -4.97 -12.81 6.36
CA GLU A 32 -6.04 -11.80 6.24
C GLU A 32 -5.49 -10.38 6.32
N LEU A 33 -4.58 -10.11 7.26
CA LEU A 33 -3.92 -8.82 7.40
C LEU A 33 -3.17 -8.43 6.12
N ILE A 34 -2.38 -9.36 5.58
CA ILE A 34 -1.62 -9.16 4.34
C ILE A 34 -2.58 -8.85 3.19
N ALA A 35 -3.65 -9.62 3.02
CA ALA A 35 -4.64 -9.39 1.96
C ALA A 35 -5.32 -8.02 2.07
N MET A 36 -5.65 -7.57 3.29
CA MET A 36 -6.22 -6.24 3.50
C MET A 36 -5.22 -5.12 3.20
N CYS A 37 -3.96 -5.26 3.63
CA CYS A 37 -2.91 -4.31 3.29
C CYS A 37 -2.69 -4.24 1.78
N ASP A 38 -2.67 -5.37 1.09
CA ASP A 38 -2.49 -5.41 -0.37
C ASP A 38 -3.69 -4.77 -1.10
N ARG A 39 -4.93 -5.01 -0.65
CA ARG A 39 -6.13 -4.34 -1.19
C ARG A 39 -6.07 -2.84 -0.97
N PHE A 40 -5.68 -2.41 0.23
CA PHE A 40 -5.52 -0.99 0.56
C PHE A 40 -4.52 -0.30 -0.37
N VAL A 41 -3.35 -0.92 -0.60
CA VAL A 41 -2.33 -0.38 -1.52
C VAL A 41 -2.88 -0.23 -2.94
N LEU A 42 -3.64 -1.21 -3.43
CA LEU A 42 -4.27 -1.13 -4.75
C LEU A 42 -5.28 0.02 -4.84
N LEU A 43 -6.15 0.18 -3.84
CA LEU A 43 -7.13 1.25 -3.80
C LEU A 43 -6.49 2.64 -3.75
N GLN A 44 -5.39 2.80 -3.00
CA GLN A 44 -4.65 4.06 -2.99
C GLN A 44 -4.05 4.39 -4.36
N ALA A 45 -3.48 3.38 -5.04
CA ALA A 45 -2.96 3.58 -6.38
C ALA A 45 -4.08 3.94 -7.39
N GLU A 46 -5.25 3.31 -7.28
CA GLU A 46 -6.43 3.64 -8.10
C GLU A 46 -6.94 5.07 -7.82
N TYR A 47 -7.03 5.45 -6.54
CA TYR A 47 -7.41 6.80 -6.11
C TYR A 47 -6.44 7.84 -6.68
N GLU A 48 -5.14 7.69 -6.48
CA GLU A 48 -4.14 8.62 -7.01
C GLU A 48 -4.16 8.72 -8.53
N ALA A 49 -4.35 7.59 -9.22
CA ALA A 49 -4.43 7.58 -10.68
C ALA A 49 -5.60 8.43 -11.20
N ALA A 50 -6.70 8.50 -10.45
CA ALA A 50 -7.86 9.30 -10.83
C ALA A 50 -7.56 10.81 -10.86
N TYR A 51 -6.66 11.30 -9.99
CA TYR A 51 -6.24 12.72 -9.96
C TYR A 51 -5.05 13.04 -10.89
N LYS A 52 -4.43 12.03 -11.52
CA LYS A 52 -3.35 12.22 -12.52
C LYS A 52 -3.93 12.58 -13.88
N VAL A 53 -4.69 13.67 -13.94
CA VAL A 53 -5.31 14.19 -15.17
C VAL A 53 -4.64 15.51 -15.62
N PRO A 54 -4.50 15.74 -16.94
CA PRO A 54 -4.08 17.05 -17.45
C PRO A 54 -5.12 18.11 -17.09
N ASP A 55 -4.65 19.32 -16.79
CA ASP A 55 -5.51 20.50 -16.59
C ASP A 55 -6.62 20.29 -15.53
N LEU A 56 -6.25 19.80 -14.34
CA LEU A 56 -7.18 19.59 -13.22
C LEU A 56 -7.90 20.91 -12.87
N THR A 57 -9.19 20.97 -13.18
CA THR A 57 -10.10 22.06 -12.81
C THR A 57 -10.96 21.66 -11.62
N ILE A 58 -11.56 22.64 -10.93
CA ILE A 58 -12.51 22.39 -9.82
C ILE A 58 -13.64 21.46 -10.26
N GLU A 59 -14.25 21.70 -11.43
CA GLU A 59 -15.33 20.84 -11.97
C GLU A 59 -14.84 19.40 -12.26
N THR A 60 -13.58 19.25 -12.65
CA THR A 60 -12.98 17.92 -12.88
C THR A 60 -12.68 17.23 -11.56
N GLU A 61 -12.21 17.96 -10.55
CA GLU A 61 -11.97 17.48 -9.19
C GLU A 61 -13.28 16.99 -8.55
N GLU A 62 -14.36 17.79 -8.56
CA GLU A 62 -15.67 17.38 -8.01
C GLU A 62 -16.20 16.08 -8.65
N ARG A 63 -15.96 15.92 -9.96
CA ARG A 63 -16.34 14.70 -10.69
C ARG A 63 -15.46 13.51 -10.32
N ILE A 64 -14.16 13.73 -10.13
CA ILE A 64 -13.24 12.68 -9.65
C ILE A 64 -13.64 12.29 -8.23
N ASP A 65 -13.87 13.24 -7.33
CA ASP A 65 -14.32 13.00 -5.96
C ASP A 65 -15.59 12.13 -5.91
N ALA A 66 -16.59 12.48 -6.73
CA ALA A 66 -17.82 11.69 -6.83
C ALA A 66 -17.58 10.26 -7.33
N GLN A 67 -16.60 10.06 -8.21
CA GLN A 67 -16.23 8.76 -8.76
C GLN A 67 -15.37 7.93 -7.78
N THR A 68 -14.52 8.59 -6.99
CA THR A 68 -13.58 7.95 -6.06
C THR A 68 -14.15 7.81 -4.65
N ALA A 69 -15.28 8.44 -4.32
CA ALA A 69 -15.94 8.31 -3.02
C ALA A 69 -16.15 6.85 -2.55
N PRO A 70 -16.50 5.87 -3.40
CA PRO A 70 -16.55 4.47 -2.99
C PRO A 70 -15.18 3.88 -2.63
N LEU A 71 -14.13 4.28 -3.36
CA LEU A 71 -12.75 3.85 -3.09
C LEU A 71 -12.27 4.41 -1.75
N GLU A 72 -12.57 5.68 -1.46
CA GLU A 72 -12.26 6.30 -0.17
C GLU A 72 -12.98 5.59 0.98
N ALA A 73 -14.26 5.27 0.83
CA ALA A 73 -15.03 4.57 1.84
C ALA A 73 -14.46 3.16 2.14
N GLU A 74 -14.11 2.39 1.10
CA GLU A 74 -13.47 1.08 1.26
C GLU A 74 -12.08 1.20 1.89
N THR A 75 -11.31 2.18 1.46
CA THR A 75 -9.98 2.50 2.00
C THR A 75 -10.04 2.80 3.49
N GLN A 76 -11.05 3.58 3.92
CA GLN A 76 -11.25 3.92 5.33
C GLN A 76 -11.67 2.70 6.17
N ASP A 77 -12.58 1.85 5.68
CA ASP A 77 -12.94 0.60 6.35
C ASP A 77 -11.73 -0.33 6.52
N LEU A 78 -10.93 -0.49 5.46
CA LEU A 78 -9.72 -1.31 5.50
C LEU A 78 -8.71 -0.77 6.52
N LEU A 79 -8.48 0.54 6.56
CA LEU A 79 -7.61 1.16 7.58
C LEU A 79 -8.10 0.89 8.99
N ASP A 80 -9.39 1.07 9.25
CA ASP A 80 -9.96 0.84 10.58
C ASP A 80 -9.84 -0.62 11.01
N ARG A 81 -9.93 -1.56 10.07
CA ARG A 81 -9.73 -2.99 10.33
C ARG A 81 -8.25 -3.33 10.55
N ILE A 82 -7.37 -2.89 9.65
CA ILE A 82 -5.92 -3.11 9.73
C ILE A 82 -5.38 -2.58 11.07
N THR A 83 -5.81 -1.39 11.50
CA THR A 83 -5.34 -0.77 12.75
C THR A 83 -5.79 -1.48 14.03
N ARG A 84 -6.74 -2.42 13.94
CA ARG A 84 -7.18 -3.27 15.07
C ARG A 84 -6.49 -4.62 15.09
N MET A 85 -5.80 -4.99 14.01
CA MET A 85 -5.07 -6.23 13.93
C MET A 85 -3.68 -6.11 14.56
N LYS A 86 -3.01 -7.26 14.64
CA LYS A 86 -1.64 -7.40 15.09
C LYS A 86 -0.92 -8.33 14.12
N ALA A 87 0.25 -7.93 13.66
CA ALA A 87 1.10 -8.82 12.88
C ALA A 87 1.81 -9.82 13.78
N GLU A 88 1.67 -11.10 13.48
CA GLU A 88 2.34 -12.22 14.15
C GLU A 88 3.65 -12.64 13.49
N THR A 89 3.90 -12.17 12.26
CA THR A 89 5.07 -12.52 11.46
C THR A 89 5.75 -11.28 10.88
N ALA A 90 7.02 -11.43 10.48
CA ALA A 90 7.73 -10.39 9.75
C ALA A 90 7.04 -10.04 8.41
N SER A 91 6.36 -11.01 7.77
CA SER A 91 5.60 -10.77 6.55
C SER A 91 4.38 -9.87 6.79
N GLY A 92 3.68 -10.04 7.91
CA GLY A 92 2.59 -9.14 8.32
C GLY A 92 3.09 -7.72 8.58
N VAL A 93 4.21 -7.58 9.31
CA VAL A 93 4.85 -6.28 9.56
C VAL A 93 5.25 -5.60 8.25
N ALA A 94 5.83 -6.35 7.31
CA ALA A 94 6.18 -5.84 6.00
C ALA A 94 4.95 -5.39 5.19
N ALA A 95 3.80 -6.05 5.34
CA ALA A 95 2.56 -5.64 4.68
C ALA A 95 2.00 -4.33 5.25
N ILE A 96 2.02 -4.17 6.58
CA ILE A 96 1.66 -2.90 7.23
C ILE A 96 2.58 -1.77 6.77
N ALA A 97 3.89 -2.02 6.68
CA ALA A 97 4.85 -1.03 6.20
C ALA A 97 4.55 -0.57 4.75
N ARG A 98 4.17 -1.49 3.85
CA ARG A 98 3.76 -1.14 2.49
C ARG A 98 2.50 -0.28 2.48
N ALA A 99 1.49 -0.65 3.28
CA ALA A 99 0.26 0.13 3.39
C ALA A 99 0.53 1.54 3.96
N ALA A 100 1.36 1.66 5.00
CA ALA A 100 1.75 2.95 5.57
C ALA A 100 2.50 3.82 4.54
N HIS A 101 3.40 3.23 3.76
CA HIS A 101 4.12 3.96 2.71
C HIS A 101 3.20 4.43 1.59
N ALA A 102 2.30 3.57 1.10
CA ALA A 102 1.33 3.94 0.06
C ALA A 102 0.41 5.09 0.52
N TYR A 103 0.07 5.13 1.80
CA TYR A 103 -0.73 6.22 2.36
C TYR A 103 0.04 7.52 2.56
N ALA A 104 1.36 7.44 2.81
CA ALA A 104 2.21 8.61 2.95
C ALA A 104 2.55 9.27 1.59
N ASP A 105 2.74 8.46 0.55
CA ASP A 105 3.05 8.95 -0.80
C ASP A 105 1.84 9.63 -1.46
N SER A 106 0.61 9.24 -1.09
CA SER A 106 -0.61 9.78 -1.70
C SER A 106 -0.94 11.21 -1.27
N ARG A 107 -0.23 11.79 -0.29
CA ARG A 107 -0.59 13.11 0.28
C ARG A 107 0.62 14.02 0.43
N GLU A 108 0.68 15.03 -0.45
CA GLU A 108 1.41 16.26 -0.13
C GLU A 108 0.86 16.86 1.18
N LEU A 109 1.80 17.33 2.01
CA LEU A 109 1.63 17.75 3.39
C LEU A 109 0.63 18.91 3.55
N ASP A 110 -0.66 18.60 3.69
CA ASP A 110 -1.64 19.52 4.30
C ASP A 110 -1.63 19.29 5.83
N PRO A 111 -1.06 20.21 6.63
CA PRO A 111 -0.95 20.07 8.08
C PRO A 111 -2.30 20.17 8.82
N THR A 112 -3.39 20.54 8.14
CA THR A 112 -4.72 20.65 8.75
C THR A 112 -5.58 19.40 8.56
N ASN A 113 -5.05 18.38 7.88
CA ASN A 113 -5.81 17.21 7.51
C ASN A 113 -5.96 16.22 8.68
N GLU A 114 -7.17 16.06 9.23
CA GLU A 114 -7.49 15.08 10.28
C GLU A 114 -7.11 13.63 9.89
N ARG A 115 -6.92 13.35 8.61
CA ARG A 115 -6.40 12.06 8.11
C ARG A 115 -4.93 11.79 8.51
N LEU A 116 -4.19 12.78 9.03
CA LEU A 116 -2.86 12.61 9.65
C LEU A 116 -2.91 11.69 10.88
N TYR A 117 -4.03 11.68 11.63
CA TYR A 117 -4.21 10.79 12.79
C TYR A 117 -4.19 9.30 12.41
N LEU A 118 -4.55 8.95 11.17
CA LEU A 118 -4.56 7.56 10.70
C LEU A 118 -3.16 7.08 10.27
N CYS A 119 -2.34 7.96 9.69
CA CYS A 119 -0.90 7.71 9.48
C CYS A 119 -0.23 7.35 10.81
N ASP A 120 -0.50 8.15 11.85
CA ASP A 120 0.10 7.96 13.17
C ASP A 120 -0.30 6.62 13.79
N ARG A 121 -1.53 6.15 13.57
CA ARG A 121 -1.99 4.82 14.03
C ARG A 121 -1.30 3.68 13.29
N LEU A 122 -1.13 3.77 11.98
CA LEU A 122 -0.37 2.78 11.21
C LEU A 122 1.11 2.77 11.60
N ASN A 123 1.71 3.94 11.79
CA ASN A 123 3.10 4.07 12.23
C ASN A 123 3.30 3.53 13.65
N ALA A 124 2.38 3.83 14.58
CA ALA A 124 2.41 3.29 15.93
C ALA A 124 2.29 1.75 15.92
N LEU A 125 1.42 1.21 15.07
CA LEU A 125 1.25 -0.23 14.91
C LEU A 125 2.52 -0.88 14.34
N LEU A 126 3.12 -0.28 13.32
CA LEU A 126 4.38 -0.72 12.73
C LEU A 126 5.51 -0.76 13.77
N ILE A 127 5.68 0.31 14.55
CA ILE A 127 6.71 0.39 15.60
C ILE A 127 6.48 -0.68 16.68
N ARG A 128 5.23 -0.84 17.14
CA ARG A 128 4.86 -1.85 18.15
C ARG A 128 5.19 -3.26 17.68
N ASP A 129 4.76 -3.61 16.48
CA ASP A 129 4.85 -4.99 15.98
C ASP A 129 6.27 -5.33 15.53
N ALA A 130 7.00 -4.39 14.93
CA ALA A 130 8.42 -4.55 14.61
C ALA A 130 9.27 -4.71 15.88
N GLY A 131 9.03 -3.89 16.91
CA GLY A 131 9.75 -3.96 18.18
C GLY A 131 9.53 -5.25 18.97
N ARG A 132 8.43 -5.97 18.71
CA ARG A 132 8.16 -7.28 19.34
C ARG A 132 8.90 -8.44 18.65
N LEU A 133 9.21 -8.29 17.36
CA LEU A 133 9.82 -9.35 16.55
C LEU A 133 11.35 -9.21 16.41
N ALA A 134 11.92 -8.09 16.85
CA ALA A 134 13.35 -7.84 16.92
C ALA A 134 13.98 -8.43 18.21
#